data_AF-A0A529HKZ3-F1
#
_entry.id   AF-A0A529HKZ3-F1
#
_cell.length_a   1.000
_cell.length_b   1.000
_cell.length_c   1.000
_cell.angle_alpha   90.00
_cell.angle_beta   90.00
_cell.angle_gamma   90.00
#
_symmetry.space_group_name_H-M   'P 1'
#
loop_
_entity.id
_entity.type
_entity.pdbx_description
1 polymer ?
#
loop_
_entity_poly.entity_id
_entity_poly.type
_entity_poly.pdbx_seq_one_letter_code
_entity_poly.pdbx_strand_id
1 'polypeptide(L)'
;ADIDQAYREGYVSIEHLKRYTTSGMAADQGKTSNLNALARMAELRGLTIPNVGTTTFRPPYTPVTIGAIVAHDHGLHLRPTRLSTIHDWHTENGAEMMDAGLWLRPWYYPESGESINEAYVREAVHVREHVGIVDVSTLGKIAVQGPDAAEFLNRVYVNGFKTLPVGRLRYGIMLREDGFVFDDGATARIGEYDYFMSTTTANAAKVLAWAEYLLQT
;
A
#
# COMPACT_ATOMS: atom_id res chain seq x y z
N ALA A 1 -31.00 -34.39 -16.76
CA ALA A 1 -31.75 -33.40 -17.57
C ALA A 1 -30.84 -32.25 -17.99
N ASP A 2 -30.16 -31.58 -17.04
CA ASP A 2 -29.37 -30.38 -17.35
C ASP A 2 -28.13 -30.63 -18.21
N ILE A 3 -27.44 -31.77 -18.03
CA ILE A 3 -26.30 -32.17 -18.88
C ILE A 3 -26.75 -32.43 -20.32
N ASP A 4 -27.85 -33.15 -20.49
CA ASP A 4 -28.45 -33.45 -21.79
C ASP A 4 -28.89 -32.16 -22.49
N GLN A 5 -29.45 -31.21 -21.73
CA GLN A 5 -29.83 -29.89 -22.24
C GLN A 5 -28.60 -29.09 -22.68
N ALA A 6 -27.55 -29.04 -21.86
CA ALA A 6 -26.30 -28.36 -22.22
C ALA A 6 -25.68 -28.94 -23.50
N TYR A 7 -25.73 -30.26 -23.69
CA TYR A 7 -25.29 -30.90 -24.92
C TYR A 7 -26.16 -30.53 -26.13
N ARG A 8 -27.49 -30.54 -25.99
CA ARG A 8 -28.43 -30.12 -27.05
C ARG A 8 -28.21 -28.68 -27.49
N GLU A 9 -27.81 -27.81 -26.57
CA GLU A 9 -27.48 -26.40 -26.83
C GLU A 9 -26.05 -26.19 -27.35
N GLY A 10 -25.27 -27.27 -27.52
CA GLY A 10 -23.95 -27.23 -28.16
C GLY A 10 -22.75 -27.06 -27.22
N TYR A 11 -22.95 -27.13 -25.89
CA TYR A 11 -21.86 -27.02 -24.92
C TYR A 11 -21.08 -28.35 -24.79
N VAL A 12 -20.21 -28.61 -25.75
CA VAL A 12 -19.42 -29.87 -25.84
C VAL A 12 -18.14 -29.92 -25.01
N SER A 13 -17.59 -28.74 -24.67
CA SER A 13 -16.42 -28.62 -23.80
C SER A 13 -16.81 -28.88 -22.35
N ILE A 14 -15.98 -29.63 -21.61
CA ILE A 14 -16.23 -29.91 -20.19
C ILE A 14 -16.25 -28.62 -19.35
N GLU A 15 -15.47 -27.61 -19.75
CA GLU A 15 -15.43 -26.32 -19.09
C GLU A 15 -16.71 -25.51 -19.37
N HIS A 16 -17.31 -25.65 -20.55
CA HIS A 16 -18.62 -25.06 -20.86
C HIS A 16 -19.75 -25.78 -20.11
N LEU A 17 -19.75 -27.12 -20.11
CA LEU A 17 -20.71 -27.92 -19.37
C LEU A 17 -20.74 -27.54 -17.88
N LYS A 18 -19.56 -27.47 -17.25
CA LYS A 18 -19.39 -27.03 -15.85
C LYS A 18 -20.06 -25.68 -15.60
N ARG A 19 -19.78 -24.68 -16.44
CA ARG A 19 -20.27 -23.30 -16.26
C ARG A 19 -21.76 -23.17 -16.51
N TYR A 20 -22.27 -23.88 -17.52
CA TYR A 20 -23.68 -23.84 -17.88
C TYR A 20 -24.55 -24.53 -16.83
N THR A 21 -24.13 -25.71 -16.36
CA THR A 21 -24.92 -26.54 -15.43
C THR A 21 -24.62 -26.24 -13.96
N THR A 22 -23.58 -25.45 -13.67
CA THR A 22 -23.00 -25.24 -12.32
C THR A 22 -22.49 -26.52 -11.64
N SER A 23 -22.40 -27.63 -12.37
CA SER A 23 -21.92 -28.91 -11.82
C SER A 23 -20.48 -28.79 -11.31
N GLY A 24 -20.25 -29.25 -10.08
CA GLY A 24 -18.95 -29.20 -9.43
C GLY A 24 -18.52 -27.83 -8.90
N MET A 25 -19.41 -26.84 -8.89
CA MET A 25 -19.15 -25.50 -8.34
C MET A 25 -19.67 -25.31 -6.90
N ALA A 26 -20.25 -26.35 -6.30
CA ALA A 26 -20.68 -26.33 -4.91
C ALA A 26 -19.50 -26.41 -3.92
N ALA A 27 -19.78 -26.33 -2.62
CA ALA A 27 -18.77 -26.33 -1.55
C ALA A 27 -17.92 -27.61 -1.49
N ASP A 28 -18.44 -28.72 -2.02
CA ASP A 28 -17.69 -29.97 -2.16
C ASP A 28 -16.71 -29.96 -3.34
N GLN A 29 -16.77 -28.96 -4.22
CA GLN A 29 -15.98 -28.82 -5.45
C GLN A 29 -16.14 -30.03 -6.39
N GLY A 30 -17.32 -30.64 -6.41
CA GLY A 30 -17.66 -31.74 -7.31
C GLY A 30 -16.91 -33.04 -7.04
N LYS A 31 -16.50 -33.27 -5.78
CA LYS A 31 -15.86 -34.52 -5.32
C LYS A 31 -16.69 -35.75 -5.68
N THR A 32 -18.02 -35.65 -5.63
CA THR A 32 -18.93 -36.73 -6.01
C THR A 32 -19.68 -36.47 -7.32
N SER A 33 -19.80 -35.21 -7.76
CA SER A 33 -20.61 -34.85 -8.95
C SER A 33 -19.82 -34.85 -10.26
N ASN A 34 -18.53 -34.50 -10.26
CA ASN A 34 -17.79 -34.26 -11.50
C ASN A 34 -17.62 -35.52 -12.34
N LEU A 35 -17.34 -36.66 -11.72
CA LEU A 35 -17.19 -37.93 -12.44
C LEU A 35 -18.51 -38.37 -13.09
N ASN A 36 -19.63 -38.16 -12.40
CA ASN A 36 -20.96 -38.45 -12.95
C ASN A 36 -21.30 -37.55 -14.13
N ALA A 37 -20.96 -36.26 -14.04
CA ALA A 37 -21.16 -35.31 -15.12
C ALA A 37 -20.29 -35.63 -16.34
N LEU A 38 -19.03 -36.01 -16.10
CA LEU A 38 -18.09 -36.49 -17.12
C LEU A 38 -18.59 -37.75 -17.80
N ALA A 39 -19.07 -38.73 -17.04
CA ALA A 39 -19.59 -39.99 -17.58
C ALA A 39 -20.80 -39.75 -18.49
N ARG A 40 -21.74 -38.89 -18.10
CA ARG A 40 -22.89 -38.56 -18.94
C ARG A 40 -22.48 -37.79 -20.20
N MET A 41 -21.52 -36.86 -20.09
CA MET A 41 -21.01 -36.14 -21.24
C MET A 41 -20.23 -37.06 -22.21
N ALA A 42 -19.53 -38.05 -21.68
CA ALA A 42 -18.84 -39.07 -22.46
C ALA A 42 -19.83 -39.90 -23.28
N GLU A 43 -20.92 -40.34 -22.65
CA GLU A 43 -22.01 -41.07 -23.31
C GLU A 43 -22.66 -40.25 -24.44
N LEU A 44 -23.01 -39.00 -24.18
CA LEU A 44 -23.65 -38.12 -25.17
C LEU A 44 -22.74 -37.81 -26.38
N ARG A 45 -21.41 -37.77 -26.17
CA ARG A 45 -20.42 -37.51 -27.21
C ARG A 45 -19.88 -38.77 -27.90
N GLY A 46 -20.21 -39.96 -27.42
CA GLY A 46 -19.62 -41.21 -27.89
C GLY A 46 -18.11 -41.32 -27.61
N LEU A 47 -17.64 -40.75 -26.49
CA LEU A 47 -16.23 -40.76 -26.08
C LEU A 47 -16.01 -41.58 -24.80
N THR A 48 -14.75 -41.90 -24.49
CA THR A 48 -14.37 -42.40 -23.16
C THR A 48 -14.18 -41.23 -22.19
N ILE A 49 -14.33 -41.48 -20.89
CA ILE A 49 -14.16 -40.45 -19.85
C ILE A 49 -12.82 -39.70 -19.95
N PRO A 50 -11.66 -40.36 -20.14
CA PRO A 50 -10.38 -39.66 -20.30
C PRO A 50 -10.35 -38.70 -21.50
N ASN A 51 -11.09 -39.02 -22.57
CA ASN A 51 -11.12 -38.24 -23.82
C ASN A 51 -12.11 -37.06 -23.77
N VAL A 52 -12.96 -36.97 -22.74
CA VAL A 52 -13.78 -35.77 -22.47
C VAL A 52 -12.94 -34.65 -21.86
N GLY A 53 -11.84 -35.01 -21.17
CA GLY A 53 -10.99 -34.10 -20.39
C GLY A 53 -11.55 -33.87 -18.98
N THR A 54 -10.71 -33.40 -18.05
CA THR A 54 -11.13 -32.99 -16.71
C THR A 54 -11.21 -31.49 -16.60
N THR A 55 -11.94 -30.99 -15.60
CA THR A 55 -11.87 -29.57 -15.25
C THR A 55 -10.60 -29.28 -14.45
N THR A 56 -10.18 -28.02 -14.42
CA THR A 56 -8.97 -27.63 -13.70
C THR A 56 -9.12 -27.81 -12.18
N PHE A 57 -8.22 -28.55 -11.54
CA PHE A 57 -8.12 -28.63 -10.08
C PHE A 57 -7.45 -27.37 -9.50
N ARG A 58 -8.01 -26.82 -8.43
CA ARG A 58 -7.52 -25.58 -7.79
C ARG A 58 -7.44 -25.75 -6.27
N PRO A 59 -6.45 -25.13 -5.60
CA PRO A 59 -6.52 -24.92 -4.17
C PRO A 59 -7.64 -23.91 -3.80
N PRO A 60 -8.15 -23.95 -2.56
CA PRO A 60 -7.87 -24.97 -1.53
C PRO A 60 -8.63 -26.28 -1.80
N TYR A 61 -8.07 -27.43 -1.38
CA TYR A 61 -8.68 -28.77 -1.60
C TYR A 61 -10.06 -28.92 -0.95
N THR A 62 -10.20 -28.35 0.24
CA THR A 62 -11.46 -28.15 0.98
C THR A 62 -11.53 -26.69 1.43
N PRO A 63 -12.73 -26.14 1.63
CA PRO A 63 -12.86 -24.76 2.14
C PRO A 63 -12.03 -24.53 3.40
N VAL A 64 -11.35 -23.39 3.44
CA VAL A 64 -10.58 -22.89 4.60
C VAL A 64 -11.22 -21.56 5.02
N THR A 65 -11.28 -21.29 6.31
CA THR A 65 -11.81 -20.01 6.81
C THR A 65 -10.84 -18.88 6.46
N ILE A 66 -11.38 -17.69 6.13
CA ILE A 66 -10.55 -16.51 5.85
C ILE A 66 -9.65 -16.18 7.06
N GLY A 67 -10.17 -16.34 8.28
CA GLY A 67 -9.39 -16.12 9.50
C GLY A 67 -8.17 -17.03 9.64
N ALA A 68 -8.21 -18.27 9.13
CA ALA A 68 -7.03 -19.14 9.14
C ALA A 68 -5.96 -18.72 8.11
N ILE A 69 -6.37 -18.04 7.02
CA ILE A 69 -5.45 -17.51 6.01
C ILE A 69 -4.82 -16.20 6.51
N VAL A 70 -5.63 -15.31 7.09
CA VAL A 70 -5.19 -14.01 7.64
C VAL A 70 -4.38 -14.20 8.92
N ALA A 71 -4.69 -15.23 9.71
CA ALA A 71 -4.06 -15.52 10.99
C ALA A 71 -3.99 -14.27 11.90
N HIS A 72 -2.77 -13.78 12.18
CA HIS A 72 -2.53 -12.64 13.07
C HIS A 72 -2.46 -11.30 12.33
N ASP A 73 -2.62 -11.26 11.02
CA ASP A 73 -2.51 -10.04 10.20
C ASP A 73 -3.80 -9.20 10.27
N HIS A 74 -4.12 -8.69 11.47
CA HIS A 74 -5.31 -7.87 11.71
C HIS A 74 -5.02 -6.68 12.65
N GLY A 75 -5.83 -5.62 12.56
CA GLY A 75 -5.64 -4.41 13.35
C GLY A 75 -4.25 -3.80 13.15
N LEU A 76 -3.56 -3.47 14.24
CA LEU A 76 -2.19 -2.94 14.22
C LEU A 76 -1.13 -4.00 13.85
N HIS A 77 -1.50 -5.27 13.71
CA HIS A 77 -0.59 -6.33 13.26
C HIS A 77 -0.68 -6.61 11.77
N LEU A 78 -1.64 -6.01 11.05
CA LEU A 78 -1.76 -6.15 9.60
C LEU A 78 -0.51 -5.64 8.86
N ARG A 79 0.17 -4.65 9.42
CA ARG A 79 1.41 -4.08 8.91
C ARG A 79 2.22 -3.54 10.10
N PRO A 80 3.55 -3.40 9.99
CA PRO A 80 4.34 -2.83 11.07
C PRO A 80 3.85 -1.42 11.45
N THR A 81 3.52 -1.23 12.72
CA THR A 81 3.20 0.10 13.28
C THR A 81 4.47 0.72 13.85
N ARG A 82 4.84 1.90 13.34
CA ARG A 82 5.99 2.68 13.81
C ARG A 82 5.50 3.78 14.76
N LEU A 83 6.15 3.86 15.91
CA LEU A 83 5.85 4.83 16.97
C LEU A 83 7.02 5.83 17.08
N SER A 84 6.72 7.11 17.25
CA SER A 84 7.76 8.11 17.52
C SER A 84 8.33 7.94 18.94
N THR A 85 9.48 8.55 19.21
CA THR A 85 10.13 8.46 20.52
C THR A 85 9.32 9.08 21.66
N ILE A 86 8.30 9.87 21.34
CA ILE A 86 7.40 10.54 22.29
C ILE A 86 5.96 10.02 22.15
N HIS A 87 5.76 8.84 21.56
CA HIS A 87 4.43 8.26 21.36
C HIS A 87 3.65 8.09 22.66
N ASP A 88 4.32 7.59 23.71
CA ASP A 88 3.66 7.38 25.01
C ASP A 88 3.11 8.69 25.56
N TRP A 89 3.87 9.80 25.44
CA TRP A 89 3.40 11.13 25.81
C TRP A 89 2.14 11.53 25.05
N HIS A 90 2.07 11.27 23.74
CA HIS A 90 0.88 11.55 22.93
C HIS A 90 -0.34 10.81 23.49
N THR A 91 -0.20 9.51 23.75
CA THR A 91 -1.31 8.68 24.27
C THR A 91 -1.74 9.10 25.67
N GLU A 92 -0.80 9.43 26.56
CA GLU A 92 -1.07 9.88 27.93
C GLU A 92 -1.75 11.26 27.97
N ASN A 93 -1.51 12.11 26.96
CA ASN A 93 -2.11 13.45 26.84
C ASN A 93 -3.33 13.48 25.92
N GLY A 94 -3.96 12.32 25.69
CA GLY A 94 -5.25 12.23 25.00
C GLY A 94 -5.18 12.48 23.50
N ALA A 95 -4.03 12.30 22.86
CA ALA A 95 -3.95 12.40 21.41
C ALA A 95 -4.84 11.35 20.73
N GLU A 96 -5.67 11.80 19.80
CA GLU A 96 -6.31 10.91 18.83
C GLU A 96 -5.32 10.58 17.74
N MET A 97 -5.14 9.30 17.43
CA MET A 97 -4.06 8.83 16.56
C MET A 97 -4.57 8.54 15.15
N MET A 98 -3.73 8.82 14.15
CA MET A 98 -3.99 8.51 12.74
C MET A 98 -2.85 7.72 12.09
N ASP A 99 -3.21 6.92 11.09
CA ASP A 99 -2.26 6.25 10.22
C ASP A 99 -1.65 7.21 9.20
N ALA A 100 -0.32 7.37 9.24
CA ALA A 100 0.47 8.10 8.25
C ALA A 100 1.50 7.14 7.60
N GLY A 101 1.06 6.39 6.61
CA GLY A 101 1.84 5.29 6.05
C GLY A 101 1.97 4.16 7.08
N LEU A 102 3.18 3.87 7.54
CA LEU A 102 3.44 2.91 8.63
C LEU A 102 3.53 3.58 10.00
N TRP A 103 3.47 4.91 10.08
CA TRP A 103 3.57 5.64 11.35
C TRP A 103 2.20 5.86 11.97
N LEU A 104 2.11 5.71 13.29
CA LEU A 104 0.98 6.17 14.07
C LEU A 104 1.29 7.57 14.62
N ARG A 105 0.60 8.59 14.11
CA ARG A 105 0.86 10.01 14.43
C ARG A 105 -0.31 10.64 15.18
N PRO A 106 -0.06 11.62 16.07
CA PRO A 106 -1.13 12.45 16.61
C PRO A 106 -1.87 13.13 15.48
N TRP A 107 -3.18 12.96 15.45
CA TRP A 107 -4.08 13.63 14.52
C TRP A 107 -4.51 14.98 15.10
N TYR A 108 -4.99 14.97 16.34
CA TYR A 108 -5.37 16.13 17.16
C TYR A 108 -5.44 15.74 18.64
N TYR A 109 -5.56 16.74 19.51
CA TYR A 109 -5.70 16.59 20.97
C TYR A 109 -7.04 17.19 21.41
N PRO A 110 -8.12 16.39 21.46
CA PRO A 110 -9.44 16.88 21.85
C PRO A 110 -9.49 17.31 23.31
N GLU A 111 -10.20 18.40 23.58
CA GLU A 111 -10.73 18.67 24.92
C GLU A 111 -12.05 17.88 25.14
N SER A 112 -12.46 17.71 26.40
CA SER A 112 -13.60 16.86 26.76
C SER A 112 -14.87 17.24 26.00
N GLY A 113 -15.32 16.34 25.11
CA GLY A 113 -16.55 16.51 24.34
C GLY A 113 -16.39 17.28 23.03
N GLU A 114 -15.18 17.71 22.68
CA GLU A 114 -14.91 18.35 21.38
C GLU A 114 -15.02 17.35 20.23
N SER A 115 -15.65 17.82 19.16
CA SER A 115 -15.51 17.20 17.84
C SER A 115 -14.15 17.53 17.22
N ILE A 116 -13.77 16.73 16.23
CA ILE A 116 -12.58 16.95 15.41
C ILE A 116 -12.49 18.37 14.81
N ASN A 117 -13.61 18.93 14.35
CA ASN A 117 -13.62 20.27 13.74
C ASN A 117 -13.40 21.38 14.78
N GLU A 118 -13.93 21.22 15.99
CA GLU A 118 -13.72 22.16 17.09
C GLU A 118 -12.26 22.14 17.55
N ALA A 119 -11.70 20.93 17.73
CA ALA A 119 -10.31 20.74 18.12
C ALA A 119 -9.34 21.38 17.10
N TYR A 120 -9.51 21.13 15.80
CA TYR A 120 -8.64 21.75 14.79
C TYR A 120 -8.71 23.27 14.76
N VAL A 121 -9.90 23.85 14.92
CA VAL A 121 -10.05 25.31 14.94
C VAL A 121 -9.36 25.89 16.17
N ARG A 122 -9.59 25.31 17.35
CA ARG A 122 -8.95 25.71 18.61
C ARG A 122 -7.43 25.61 18.52
N GLU A 123 -6.90 24.47 18.10
CA GLU A 123 -5.45 24.27 17.94
C GLU A 123 -4.85 25.25 16.92
N ALA A 124 -5.48 25.44 15.76
CA ALA A 124 -5.00 26.37 14.75
C ALA A 124 -5.00 27.84 15.22
N VAL A 125 -6.03 28.26 15.95
CA VAL A 125 -6.08 29.58 16.59
C VAL A 125 -4.98 29.70 17.64
N HIS A 126 -4.82 28.69 18.51
CA HIS A 126 -3.80 28.67 19.55
C HIS A 126 -2.39 28.83 18.96
N VAL A 127 -2.04 28.09 17.90
CA VAL A 127 -0.72 28.22 17.26
C VAL A 127 -0.48 29.61 16.66
N ARG A 128 -1.54 30.27 16.15
CA ARG A 128 -1.42 31.61 15.54
C ARG A 128 -1.31 32.73 16.56
N GLU A 129 -1.98 32.58 17.70
CA GLU A 129 -2.02 33.58 18.76
C GLU A 129 -0.92 33.38 19.82
N HIS A 130 -0.44 32.13 19.96
CA HIS A 130 0.51 31.72 20.99
C HIS A 130 1.64 30.87 20.38
N VAL A 131 1.88 29.66 20.91
CA VAL A 131 2.91 28.74 20.45
C VAL A 131 2.34 27.33 20.40
N GLY A 132 2.63 26.61 19.32
CA GLY A 132 2.29 25.20 19.16
C GLY A 132 3.54 24.34 19.08
N ILE A 133 3.41 23.09 19.50
CA ILE A 133 4.42 22.05 19.31
C ILE A 133 3.79 20.94 18.46
N VAL A 134 4.53 20.45 17.47
CA VAL A 134 4.09 19.35 16.61
C VAL A 134 5.20 18.31 16.48
N ASP A 135 4.83 17.03 16.59
CA ASP A 135 5.73 15.93 16.33
C ASP A 135 5.89 15.70 14.80
N VAL A 136 7.04 16.13 14.29
CA VAL A 136 7.46 15.96 12.88
C VAL A 136 8.57 14.91 12.74
N SER A 137 8.79 14.09 13.77
CA SER A 137 9.84 13.06 13.78
C SER A 137 9.70 12.04 12.65
N THR A 138 8.52 11.91 12.06
CA THR A 138 8.20 10.92 11.02
C THR A 138 8.63 11.29 9.61
N LEU A 139 8.99 12.56 9.33
CA LEU A 139 9.46 12.98 8.02
C LEU A 139 10.68 12.15 7.57
N GLY A 140 10.83 11.92 6.27
CA GLY A 140 12.06 11.32 5.76
C GLY A 140 13.22 12.29 5.95
N LYS A 141 14.40 11.73 6.20
CA LYS A 141 15.64 12.47 6.50
C LYS A 141 16.79 11.75 5.80
N ILE A 142 17.42 12.40 4.84
CA ILE A 142 18.49 11.83 4.01
C ILE A 142 19.69 12.77 4.08
N ALA A 143 20.85 12.25 4.48
CA ALA A 143 22.11 12.97 4.36
C ALA A 143 22.64 12.78 2.94
N VAL A 144 22.85 13.89 2.22
CA VAL A 144 23.42 13.91 0.87
C VAL A 144 24.78 14.58 0.95
N GLN A 145 25.84 13.80 0.76
CA GLN A 145 27.22 14.22 1.05
C GLN A 145 28.15 13.94 -0.13
N GLY A 146 29.03 14.89 -0.44
CA GLY A 146 30.08 14.75 -1.45
C GLY A 146 30.31 16.00 -2.29
N PRO A 147 31.42 16.05 -3.06
CA PRO A 147 31.79 17.22 -3.85
C PRO A 147 30.70 17.65 -4.86
N ASP A 148 29.94 16.68 -5.37
CA ASP A 148 28.88 16.90 -6.35
C ASP A 148 27.47 16.94 -5.73
N ALA A 149 27.32 16.97 -4.40
CA ALA A 149 26.01 16.93 -3.74
C ALA A 149 25.08 18.05 -4.23
N ALA A 150 25.60 19.26 -4.41
CA ALA A 150 24.81 20.39 -4.93
C ALA A 150 24.37 20.20 -6.39
N GLU A 151 25.21 19.55 -7.21
CA GLU A 151 24.88 19.22 -8.59
C GLU A 151 23.84 18.10 -8.66
N PHE A 152 23.98 17.07 -7.82
CA PHE A 152 22.99 16.01 -7.70
C PHE A 152 21.61 16.57 -7.29
N LEU A 153 21.57 17.44 -6.29
CA LEU A 153 20.34 18.10 -5.86
C LEU A 153 19.70 18.96 -6.97
N ASN A 154 20.50 19.60 -7.83
CA ASN A 154 19.98 20.33 -9.00
C ASN A 154 19.31 19.41 -10.04
N ARG A 155 19.65 18.12 -10.08
CA ARG A 155 19.06 17.14 -10.99
C ARG A 155 17.82 16.49 -10.37
N VAL A 156 17.81 16.35 -9.05
CA VAL A 156 16.70 15.79 -8.27
C VAL A 156 15.54 16.78 -8.11
N TYR A 157 15.85 18.04 -7.81
CA TYR A 157 14.85 19.08 -7.57
C TYR A 157 14.64 19.96 -8.79
N VAL A 158 13.43 20.52 -8.91
CA VAL A 158 13.10 21.51 -9.95
C VAL A 158 13.84 22.84 -9.79
N ASN A 159 14.28 23.16 -8.57
CA ASN A 159 14.96 24.40 -8.24
C ASN A 159 16.43 24.14 -7.87
N GLY A 160 17.28 25.15 -8.08
CA GLY A 160 18.72 25.01 -7.87
C GLY A 160 19.14 25.03 -6.40
N PHE A 161 20.21 24.33 -6.05
CA PHE A 161 20.84 24.22 -4.74
C PHE A 161 22.30 24.69 -4.70
N LYS A 162 22.99 24.83 -5.85
CA LYS A 162 24.37 25.34 -5.92
C LYS A 162 24.59 26.70 -5.25
N THR A 163 23.59 27.59 -5.34
CA THR A 163 23.65 28.94 -4.78
C THR A 163 23.18 29.02 -3.33
N LEU A 164 22.76 27.91 -2.72
CA LEU A 164 22.31 27.89 -1.33
C LEU A 164 23.52 28.07 -0.41
N PRO A 165 23.59 29.14 0.43
CA PRO A 165 24.69 29.30 1.37
C PRO A 165 24.64 28.24 2.48
N VAL A 166 25.80 27.93 3.08
CA VAL A 166 25.88 27.09 4.29
C VAL A 166 25.09 27.75 5.42
N GLY A 167 24.40 26.94 6.23
CA GLY A 167 23.52 27.40 7.32
C GLY A 167 22.14 27.88 6.86
N ARG A 168 21.79 27.65 5.58
CA ARG A 168 20.48 27.99 5.02
C ARG A 168 19.72 26.73 4.61
N LEU A 169 18.40 26.85 4.56
CA LEU A 169 17.50 25.85 4.02
C LEU A 169 16.77 26.36 2.77
N ARG A 170 16.34 25.44 1.93
CA ARG A 170 15.51 25.73 0.75
C ARG A 170 14.48 24.62 0.58
N TYR A 171 13.23 25.01 0.38
CA TYR A 171 12.18 24.10 -0.03
C TYR A 171 12.32 23.78 -1.51
N GLY A 172 12.07 22.53 -1.89
CA GLY A 172 12.13 22.06 -3.27
C GLY A 172 11.08 21.00 -3.55
N ILE A 173 10.77 20.83 -4.84
CA ILE A 173 9.84 19.83 -5.36
C ILE A 173 10.63 18.88 -6.25
N MET A 174 10.43 17.57 -6.06
CA MET A 174 10.98 16.50 -6.89
C MET A 174 9.91 16.06 -7.88
N LEU A 175 10.29 15.86 -9.14
CA LEU A 175 9.39 15.37 -10.18
C LEU A 175 9.80 13.98 -10.62
N ARG A 176 8.81 13.22 -11.09
CA ARG A 176 9.02 12.04 -11.91
C ARG A 176 9.49 12.48 -13.32
N GLU A 177 9.98 11.52 -14.10
CA GLU A 177 10.42 11.76 -15.48
C GLU A 177 9.31 12.30 -16.39
N ASP A 178 8.04 12.03 -16.08
CA ASP A 178 6.88 12.55 -16.81
C ASP A 178 6.41 13.94 -16.32
N GLY A 179 7.17 14.58 -15.43
CA GLY A 179 6.92 15.94 -14.94
C GLY A 179 5.87 16.04 -13.83
N PHE A 180 5.28 14.94 -13.38
CA PHE A 180 4.37 14.93 -12.24
C PHE A 180 5.13 14.98 -10.91
N VAL A 181 4.54 15.62 -9.91
CA VAL A 181 5.12 15.71 -8.56
C VAL A 181 5.33 14.31 -7.99
N PHE A 182 6.57 14.04 -7.60
CA PHE A 182 6.97 12.81 -6.93
C PHE A 182 6.92 12.95 -5.41
N ASP A 183 7.65 13.95 -4.90
CA ASP A 183 7.74 14.31 -3.49
C ASP A 183 8.23 15.75 -3.34
N ASP A 184 8.30 16.25 -2.10
CA ASP A 184 8.77 17.59 -1.78
C ASP A 184 9.47 17.61 -0.42
N GLY A 185 10.14 18.72 -0.11
CA GLY A 185 10.71 18.89 1.21
C GLY A 185 11.67 20.06 1.33
N ALA A 186 12.18 20.26 2.55
CA ALA A 186 13.18 21.25 2.86
C ALA A 186 14.55 20.60 2.95
N THR A 187 15.50 21.11 2.18
CA THR A 187 16.89 20.66 2.23
C THR A 187 17.77 21.77 2.82
N ALA A 188 18.46 21.46 3.91
CA ALA A 188 19.41 22.35 4.57
C ALA A 188 20.82 22.07 4.06
N ARG A 189 21.60 23.13 3.79
CA ARG A 189 23.04 23.02 3.53
C ARG A 189 23.78 23.22 4.85
N ILE A 190 24.26 22.15 5.45
CA ILE A 190 24.89 22.16 6.78
C ILE A 190 26.42 22.26 6.71
N GLY A 191 27.01 21.96 5.55
CA GLY A 191 28.44 22.09 5.27
C GLY A 191 28.71 22.42 3.80
N GLU A 192 29.98 22.56 3.40
CA GLU A 192 30.35 22.84 2.01
C GLU A 192 29.81 21.75 1.07
N TYR A 193 29.94 20.49 1.48
CA TYR A 193 29.53 19.30 0.73
C TYR A 193 28.43 18.49 1.44
N ASP A 194 27.83 19.06 2.48
CA ASP A 194 26.88 18.36 3.35
C ASP A 194 25.49 18.99 3.28
N TYR A 195 24.53 18.20 2.83
CA TYR A 195 23.13 18.56 2.75
C TYR A 195 22.27 17.58 3.56
N PHE A 196 21.25 18.12 4.21
CA PHE A 196 20.27 17.34 4.96
C PHE A 196 18.89 17.57 4.35
N MET A 197 18.42 16.58 3.61
CA MET A 197 17.18 16.59 2.87
C MET A 197 16.06 16.02 3.73
N SER A 198 14.93 16.74 3.80
CA SER A 198 13.67 16.17 4.27
C SER A 198 12.77 15.74 3.10
N THR A 199 11.91 14.76 3.37
CA THR A 199 10.90 14.23 2.44
C THR A 199 9.58 14.06 3.17
N THR A 200 8.48 13.82 2.45
CA THR A 200 7.23 13.43 3.10
C THR A 200 7.38 12.12 3.88
N THR A 201 6.54 11.95 4.93
CA THR A 201 6.59 10.79 5.83
C THR A 201 6.45 9.46 5.08
N ALA A 202 5.52 9.37 4.13
CA ALA A 202 5.20 8.14 3.44
C ALA A 202 6.19 7.78 2.32
N ASN A 203 6.87 8.77 1.74
CA ASN A 203 7.78 8.56 0.62
C ASN A 203 9.26 8.49 1.00
N ALA A 204 9.62 8.61 2.29
CA ALA A 204 11.01 8.56 2.76
C ALA A 204 11.85 7.43 2.13
N ALA A 205 11.34 6.20 2.17
CA ALA A 205 12.05 5.05 1.59
C ALA A 205 12.12 5.11 0.06
N LYS A 206 11.06 5.61 -0.60
CA LYS A 206 10.98 5.68 -2.06
C LYS A 206 11.91 6.76 -2.61
N VAL A 207 12.01 7.91 -1.95
CA VAL A 207 12.92 8.99 -2.34
C VAL A 207 14.36 8.53 -2.20
N LEU A 208 14.72 7.86 -1.09
CA LEU A 208 16.07 7.30 -0.95
C LEU A 208 16.38 6.28 -2.05
N ALA A 209 15.48 5.32 -2.29
CA ALA A 209 15.69 4.30 -3.32
C ALA A 209 15.81 4.92 -4.73
N TRP A 210 15.03 5.96 -5.02
CA TRP A 210 15.10 6.66 -6.29
C TRP A 210 16.39 7.48 -6.43
N ALA A 211 16.82 8.17 -5.37
CA ALA A 211 18.10 8.88 -5.36
C ALA A 211 19.28 7.94 -5.60
N GLU A 212 19.29 6.78 -4.95
CA GLU A 212 20.29 5.73 -5.16
C GLU A 212 20.28 5.19 -6.58
N TYR A 213 19.09 4.96 -7.16
CA TYR A 213 18.95 4.55 -8.54
C TYR A 213 19.59 5.56 -9.50
N LEU A 214 19.32 6.85 -9.34
CA LEU A 214 19.90 7.92 -10.17
C LEU A 214 21.44 8.02 -10.08
N LEU A 215 22.03 7.62 -8.95
CA LEU A 215 23.48 7.65 -8.77
C LEU A 215 24.18 6.42 -9.36
N GLN A 216 23.45 5.33 -9.56
CA GLN A 216 23.99 4.07 -10.09
C GLN A 216 23.90 3.96 -11.62
N THR A 217 23.08 4.79 -12.26
CA THR A 217 22.89 4.87 -13.72
C THR A 217 23.67 6.02 -14.34
#